data_AF-A0A7X9UJU4-F1
#
_entry.id   AF-A0A7X9UJU4-F1
#
_cell.length_a   1.000
_cell.length_b   1.000
_cell.length_c   1.000
_cell.angle_alpha   90.00
_cell.angle_beta   90.00
_cell.angle_gamma   90.00
#
_symmetry.space_group_name_H-M   'P 1'
#
loop_
_entity.id
_entity.type
_entity.pdbx_description
1 polymer ?
#
loop_
_entity_poly.entity_id
_entity_poly.type
_entity_poly.pdbx_seq_one_letter_code
_entity_poly.pdbx_strand_id
1 'polypeptide(L)'
;MQDWNDTTMMNADTLRKRMRILAALDIIFSEEEWLRVHHYEAELQPGVAWGSINNGASDHLHVLFTNSGTLIKGFDHESPLSPHAREDGEIYPGMYDEVPKTLMAVLRDHEETLDMEDVTFCLWQEGDDLQWKVGNWIQQAMAEEDEADARGGAEFLLGYIEKNSDDYVDWAKGYYDLLDLPLEAVAEVYEEKPVTASLIKQLCPERDVAAALDELQQRGYPVEQT
;
A
#
# COMPACT_ATOMS: atom_id res chain seq x y z
N MET A 1 -10.38 -21.35 -2.83
CA MET A 1 -10.52 -19.93 -2.48
C MET A 1 -11.33 -19.84 -1.20
N GLN A 2 -10.79 -19.14 -0.20
CA GLN A 2 -11.45 -18.92 1.08
C GLN A 2 -11.46 -17.43 1.42
N ASP A 3 -12.34 -17.03 2.34
CA ASP A 3 -12.38 -15.66 2.83
C ASP A 3 -11.17 -15.39 3.74
N TRP A 4 -10.54 -14.23 3.55
CA TRP A 4 -9.53 -13.71 4.47
C TRP A 4 -10.25 -13.15 5.69
N ASN A 5 -10.21 -13.89 6.80
CA ASN A 5 -10.98 -13.59 8.01
C ASN A 5 -10.24 -12.60 8.93
N ASP A 6 -9.90 -11.42 8.39
CA ASP A 6 -9.45 -10.27 9.19
C ASP A 6 -10.53 -9.19 9.20
N THR A 7 -11.19 -9.02 10.34
CA THR A 7 -12.29 -8.08 10.53
C THR A 7 -11.83 -6.62 10.54
N THR A 8 -10.53 -6.37 10.55
CA THR A 8 -9.95 -5.02 10.60
C THR A 8 -9.56 -4.49 9.22
N MET A 9 -9.64 -5.33 8.19
CA MET A 9 -9.24 -5.01 6.83
C MET A 9 -10.20 -4.02 6.17
N MET A 10 -9.64 -2.96 5.59
CA MET A 10 -10.39 -1.98 4.82
C MET A 10 -10.93 -2.60 3.53
N ASN A 11 -12.13 -2.20 3.09
CA ASN A 11 -12.59 -2.53 1.74
C ASN A 11 -11.74 -1.82 0.67
N ALA A 12 -11.78 -2.29 -0.59
CA ALA A 12 -10.95 -1.75 -1.66
C ALA A 12 -11.11 -0.24 -1.87
N ASP A 13 -12.34 0.30 -1.78
CA ASP A 13 -12.57 1.74 -1.97
C ASP A 13 -11.90 2.58 -0.89
N THR A 14 -12.01 2.14 0.37
CA THR A 14 -11.35 2.80 1.50
C THR A 14 -9.84 2.67 1.38
N LEU A 15 -9.35 1.48 1.05
CA LEU A 15 -7.93 1.21 0.83
C LEU A 15 -7.35 2.13 -0.27
N ARG A 16 -8.05 2.26 -1.41
CA ARG A 16 -7.66 3.14 -2.51
C ARG A 16 -7.53 4.59 -2.06
N LYS A 17 -8.50 5.08 -1.29
CA LYS A 17 -8.46 6.44 -0.73
C LYS A 17 -7.30 6.62 0.24
N ARG A 18 -7.04 5.65 1.11
CA ARG A 18 -5.95 5.71 2.09
C ARG A 18 -4.58 5.73 1.42
N MET A 19 -4.35 4.84 0.46
CA MET A 19 -3.11 4.83 -0.33
C MET A 19 -2.86 6.19 -1.00
N ARG A 20 -3.91 6.81 -1.56
CA ARG A 20 -3.81 8.17 -2.11
C ARG A 20 -3.41 9.18 -1.04
N ILE A 21 -4.14 9.25 0.07
CA ILE A 21 -3.89 10.23 1.14
C ILE A 21 -2.45 10.12 1.67
N LEU A 22 -1.98 8.90 1.93
CA LEU A 22 -0.64 8.66 2.46
C LEU A 22 0.46 9.07 1.47
N ALA A 23 0.30 8.73 0.18
CA ALA A 23 1.25 9.16 -0.84
C ALA A 23 1.28 10.68 -1.04
N ALA A 24 0.16 11.40 -0.84
CA ALA A 24 0.18 12.86 -0.84
C ALA A 24 0.96 13.44 0.35
N LEU A 25 0.82 12.85 1.54
CA LEU A 25 1.59 13.24 2.72
C LEU A 25 3.09 13.02 2.47
N ASP A 26 3.46 11.88 1.89
CA ASP A 26 4.83 11.57 1.49
C ASP A 26 5.44 12.61 0.52
N ILE A 27 4.68 13.06 -0.48
CA ILE A 27 5.09 14.13 -1.41
C ILE A 27 5.32 15.47 -0.68
N ILE A 28 4.51 15.76 0.34
CA ILE A 28 4.61 16.98 1.14
C ILE A 28 5.83 16.91 2.07
N PHE A 29 6.10 15.77 2.69
CA PHE A 29 7.17 15.62 3.67
C PHE A 29 8.56 15.39 3.07
N SER A 30 8.64 14.70 1.93
CA SER A 30 9.93 14.37 1.30
C SER A 30 10.00 14.81 -0.15
N GLU A 31 11.05 15.55 -0.50
CA GLU A 31 11.38 15.87 -1.90
C GLU A 31 12.03 14.67 -2.60
N GLU A 32 12.71 13.82 -1.84
CA GLU A 32 13.43 12.65 -2.31
C GLU A 32 12.45 11.46 -2.39
N GLU A 33 12.14 11.02 -3.61
CA GLU A 33 11.18 9.93 -3.85
C GLU A 33 11.58 8.63 -3.14
N TRP A 34 12.88 8.30 -3.15
CA TRP A 34 13.39 7.06 -2.53
C TRP A 34 13.32 7.04 -0.99
N LEU A 35 13.02 8.17 -0.34
CA LEU A 35 12.77 8.26 1.11
C LEU A 35 11.29 8.12 1.47
N ARG A 36 10.39 8.10 0.48
CA ARG A 36 8.95 8.02 0.69
C ARG A 36 8.55 6.58 0.92
N VAL A 37 7.60 6.36 1.82
CA VAL A 37 7.08 5.02 2.09
C VAL A 37 5.94 4.69 1.13
N HIS A 38 4.99 5.62 0.99
CA HIS A 38 3.77 5.40 0.25
C HIS A 38 3.84 6.05 -1.13
N HIS A 39 3.45 5.28 -2.13
CA HIS A 39 3.34 5.76 -3.50
C HIS A 39 1.96 5.44 -4.06
N TYR A 40 1.48 6.32 -4.94
CA TYR A 40 0.23 6.11 -5.66
C TYR A 40 0.33 6.64 -7.07
N GLU A 41 -0.08 5.81 -8.03
CA GLU A 41 -0.23 6.15 -9.43
C GLU A 41 -1.68 5.93 -9.85
N ALA A 42 -2.33 7.00 -10.33
CA ALA A 42 -3.73 6.97 -10.71
C ALA A 42 -3.96 6.15 -11.99
N GLU A 43 -2.94 6.05 -12.85
CA GLU A 43 -2.97 5.31 -14.10
C GLU A 43 -1.63 4.61 -14.36
N LEU A 44 -1.44 3.42 -13.79
CA LEU A 44 -0.32 2.53 -14.14
C LEU A 44 -0.46 2.06 -15.59
N GLN A 45 -1.70 1.77 -15.97
CA GLN A 45 -2.16 1.57 -17.34
C GLN A 45 -3.64 1.97 -17.43
N PRO A 46 -4.23 2.12 -18.64
CA PRO A 46 -5.63 2.51 -18.76
C PRO A 46 -6.58 1.63 -17.91
N GLY A 47 -7.25 2.25 -16.95
CA GLY A 47 -8.21 1.58 -16.05
C GLY A 47 -7.59 0.78 -14.90
N VAL A 48 -6.28 0.92 -14.64
CA VAL A 48 -5.58 0.32 -13.51
C VAL A 48 -4.83 1.40 -12.74
N ALA A 49 -5.20 1.60 -11.48
CA ALA A 49 -4.42 2.40 -10.55
C ALA A 49 -3.54 1.48 -9.69
N TRP A 50 -2.42 2.01 -9.23
CA TRP A 50 -1.44 1.29 -8.44
C TRP A 50 -1.09 2.07 -7.18
N GLY A 51 -1.01 1.38 -6.06
CA GLY A 51 -0.38 1.93 -4.87
C GLY A 51 0.73 0.99 -4.39
N SER A 52 1.77 1.54 -3.78
CA SER A 52 2.80 0.74 -3.14
C SER A 52 3.26 1.31 -1.80
N ILE A 53 3.80 0.42 -0.99
CA ILE A 53 4.51 0.70 0.26
C ILE A 53 5.88 0.08 0.10
N ASN A 54 6.92 0.85 0.39
CA ASN A 54 8.29 0.36 0.48
C ASN A 54 8.91 0.97 1.73
N ASN A 55 9.29 0.15 2.70
CA ASN A 55 9.81 0.65 3.97
C ASN A 55 11.33 0.90 3.94
N GLY A 56 11.99 0.73 2.80
CA GLY A 56 13.44 0.87 2.64
C GLY A 56 14.27 -0.25 3.27
N ALA A 57 13.61 -1.29 3.82
CA ALA A 57 14.22 -2.42 4.51
C ALA A 57 13.95 -3.76 3.80
N SER A 58 13.70 -3.72 2.49
CA SER A 58 13.36 -4.86 1.61
C SER A 58 11.92 -5.36 1.74
N ASP A 59 11.11 -4.80 2.64
CA ASP A 59 9.69 -5.12 2.70
C ASP A 59 8.89 -4.19 1.80
N HIS A 60 7.94 -4.78 1.08
CA HIS A 60 7.10 -4.01 0.17
C HIS A 60 5.71 -4.61 -0.02
N LEU A 61 4.77 -3.74 -0.32
CA LEU A 61 3.39 -4.07 -0.61
C LEU A 61 2.95 -3.33 -1.86
N HIS A 62 2.26 -4.02 -2.76
CA HIS A 62 1.65 -3.45 -3.94
C HIS A 62 0.15 -3.72 -3.94
N VAL A 63 -0.62 -2.72 -4.36
CA VAL A 63 -2.07 -2.81 -4.53
C VAL A 63 -2.43 -2.41 -5.96
N LEU A 64 -3.10 -3.29 -6.67
CA LEU A 64 -3.67 -3.03 -7.99
C LEU A 64 -5.17 -2.80 -7.86
N PHE A 65 -5.65 -1.62 -8.26
CA PHE A 65 -7.07 -1.29 -8.32
C PHE A 65 -7.52 -1.35 -9.77
N THR A 66 -8.36 -2.33 -10.11
CA THR A 66 -8.85 -2.56 -11.47
C THR A 66 -10.38 -2.51 -11.53
N ASN A 67 -10.94 -2.40 -12.72
CA ASN A 67 -12.39 -2.55 -12.92
C ASN A 67 -12.93 -3.96 -12.60
N SER A 68 -12.05 -4.97 -12.55
CA SER A 68 -12.44 -6.36 -12.26
C SER A 68 -12.29 -6.75 -10.79
N GLY A 69 -11.75 -5.87 -9.97
CA GLY A 69 -11.40 -6.15 -8.58
C GLY A 69 -10.10 -5.48 -8.15
N THR A 70 -9.73 -5.73 -6.89
CA THR A 70 -8.49 -5.22 -6.29
C THR A 70 -7.61 -6.37 -5.85
N LEU A 71 -6.31 -6.26 -6.07
CA LEU A 71 -5.31 -7.24 -5.63
C LEU A 71 -4.30 -6.57 -4.71
N ILE A 72 -3.96 -7.25 -3.62
CA ILE A 72 -2.85 -6.88 -2.73
C ILE A 72 -1.82 -8.01 -2.80
N LYS A 73 -0.58 -7.65 -3.07
CA LYS A 73 0.59 -8.52 -2.97
C LYS A 73 1.54 -7.89 -1.97
N GLY A 74 2.00 -8.65 -0.99
CA GLY A 74 3.00 -8.18 -0.04
C GLY A 74 4.15 -9.15 0.10
N PHE A 75 5.27 -8.59 0.54
CA PHE A 75 6.53 -9.27 0.77
C PHE A 75 7.16 -8.77 2.05
N ASP A 76 7.12 -9.63 3.06
CA ASP A 76 7.86 -9.49 4.31
C ASP A 76 9.13 -10.33 4.21
N HIS A 77 10.28 -9.68 4.17
CA HIS A 77 11.55 -10.36 3.93
C HIS A 77 11.94 -11.35 5.04
N GLU A 78 11.41 -11.17 6.26
CA GLU A 78 11.66 -12.07 7.40
C GLU A 78 10.65 -13.22 7.47
N SER A 79 9.59 -13.19 6.66
CA SER A 79 8.57 -14.24 6.67
C SER A 79 9.14 -15.60 6.25
N PRO A 80 8.77 -16.70 6.94
CA PRO A 80 9.16 -18.05 6.50
C PRO A 80 8.52 -18.46 5.17
N LEU A 81 7.50 -17.74 4.71
CA LEU A 81 6.89 -17.96 3.38
C LEU A 81 7.70 -17.34 2.24
N SER A 82 8.72 -16.54 2.56
CA SER A 82 9.57 -15.87 1.58
C SER A 82 10.30 -16.89 0.70
N PRO A 83 10.39 -16.70 -0.63
CA PRO A 83 11.25 -17.52 -1.49
C PRO A 83 12.69 -17.57 -0.99
N HIS A 84 13.18 -16.49 -0.36
CA HIS A 84 14.54 -16.40 0.18
C HIS A 84 14.74 -17.21 1.48
N ALA A 85 13.66 -17.59 2.16
CA ALA A 85 13.68 -18.47 3.31
C ALA A 85 13.62 -19.97 2.91
N ARG A 86 13.33 -20.27 1.64
CA ARG A 86 13.11 -21.63 1.13
C ARG A 86 14.35 -22.18 0.44
N GLU A 87 14.59 -23.48 0.60
CA GLU A 87 15.74 -24.16 -0.02
C GLU A 87 15.69 -24.18 -1.56
N ASP A 88 14.48 -24.20 -2.13
CA ASP A 88 14.28 -24.22 -3.59
C ASP A 88 14.34 -22.82 -4.22
N GLY A 89 14.23 -21.75 -3.42
CA GLY A 89 14.20 -20.37 -3.91
C GLY A 89 12.92 -20.02 -4.67
N GLU A 90 11.89 -20.86 -4.59
CA GLU A 90 10.65 -20.70 -5.36
C GLU A 90 9.56 -19.99 -4.54
N ILE A 91 8.60 -19.36 -5.24
CA ILE A 91 7.38 -18.82 -4.61
C ILE A 91 6.68 -19.91 -3.79
N TYR A 92 6.20 -19.54 -2.60
CA TYR A 92 5.47 -20.48 -1.75
C TYR A 92 4.29 -21.13 -2.50
N PRO A 93 4.14 -22.47 -2.44
CA PRO A 93 3.16 -23.19 -3.25
C PRO A 93 1.72 -22.64 -3.10
N GLY A 94 1.06 -22.41 -4.24
CA GLY A 94 -0.34 -21.97 -4.27
C GLY A 94 -0.56 -20.46 -4.16
N MET A 95 0.51 -19.65 -4.03
CA MET A 95 0.39 -18.19 -3.81
C MET A 95 -0.54 -17.50 -4.80
N TYR A 96 -0.39 -17.83 -6.09
CA TYR A 96 -1.13 -17.21 -7.19
C TYR A 96 -2.13 -18.14 -7.89
N ASP A 97 -2.24 -19.40 -7.47
CA ASP A 97 -2.99 -20.44 -8.20
C ASP A 97 -4.49 -20.11 -8.38
N GLU A 98 -5.06 -19.44 -7.38
CA GLU A 98 -6.48 -19.10 -7.33
C GLU A 98 -6.75 -17.61 -7.62
N VAL A 99 -5.73 -16.82 -7.94
CA VAL A 99 -5.90 -15.40 -8.28
C VAL A 99 -6.73 -15.28 -9.57
N PRO A 100 -7.75 -14.41 -9.61
CA PRO A 100 -8.58 -14.19 -10.79
C PRO A 100 -7.72 -13.86 -12.02
N LYS A 101 -8.03 -14.51 -13.15
CA LYS A 101 -7.21 -14.41 -14.37
C LYS A 101 -7.01 -12.98 -14.86
N THR A 102 -8.00 -12.10 -14.65
CA THR A 102 -7.91 -10.68 -15.02
C THR A 102 -6.90 -9.92 -14.16
N LEU A 103 -6.86 -10.18 -12.86
CA LEU A 103 -5.88 -9.59 -11.93
C LEU A 103 -4.48 -10.19 -12.17
N MET A 104 -4.39 -11.50 -12.41
CA MET A 104 -3.12 -12.17 -12.71
C MET A 104 -2.51 -11.69 -14.03
N ALA A 105 -3.33 -11.34 -15.02
CA ALA A 105 -2.84 -10.75 -16.26
C ALA A 105 -2.15 -9.40 -16.01
N VAL A 106 -2.78 -8.53 -15.19
CA VAL A 106 -2.18 -7.23 -14.83
C VAL A 106 -0.89 -7.42 -14.03
N LEU A 107 -0.85 -8.37 -13.08
CA LEU A 107 0.39 -8.70 -12.36
C LEU A 107 1.53 -9.04 -13.32
N ARG A 108 1.29 -9.96 -14.27
CA ARG A 108 2.29 -10.43 -15.24
C ARG A 108 2.72 -9.34 -16.22
N ASP A 109 1.79 -8.50 -16.66
CA ASP A 109 2.10 -7.40 -17.58
C ASP A 109 3.00 -6.33 -16.92
N HIS A 110 3.06 -6.30 -15.58
CA HIS A 110 3.85 -5.35 -14.78
C HIS A 110 4.83 -6.05 -13.81
N GLU A 111 5.35 -7.23 -14.17
CA GLU A 111 6.15 -8.04 -13.26
C GLU A 111 7.37 -7.30 -12.69
N GLU A 112 8.05 -6.49 -13.52
CA GLU A 112 9.23 -5.70 -13.13
C GLU A 112 8.90 -4.60 -12.10
N THR A 113 7.66 -4.10 -12.08
CA THR A 113 7.23 -3.04 -11.15
C THR A 113 6.67 -3.62 -9.84
N LEU A 114 6.20 -4.86 -9.90
CA LEU A 114 5.45 -5.50 -8.80
C LEU A 114 6.25 -6.60 -8.11
N ASP A 115 7.46 -6.89 -8.59
CA ASP A 115 8.39 -7.90 -8.09
C ASP A 115 7.65 -9.20 -7.76
N MET A 116 7.03 -9.80 -8.78
CA MET A 116 6.10 -10.93 -8.59
C MET A 116 6.72 -12.14 -7.87
N GLU A 117 8.04 -12.31 -7.94
CA GLU A 117 8.74 -13.40 -7.26
C GLU A 117 8.86 -13.16 -5.76
N ASP A 118 9.11 -11.92 -5.34
CA ASP A 118 9.21 -11.56 -3.93
C ASP A 118 7.80 -11.47 -3.34
N VAL A 119 7.21 -12.57 -2.87
CA VAL A 119 5.85 -12.59 -2.31
C VAL A 119 5.73 -13.52 -1.11
N THR A 120 5.03 -13.05 -0.07
CA THR A 120 4.72 -13.81 1.14
C THR A 120 3.24 -13.88 1.42
N PHE A 121 2.43 -13.00 0.81
CA PHE A 121 0.99 -13.15 0.75
C PHE A 121 0.40 -12.48 -0.49
N CYS A 122 -0.72 -13.03 -0.96
CA CYS A 122 -1.54 -12.43 -2.00
C CYS A 122 -3.02 -12.52 -1.62
N LEU A 123 -3.70 -11.37 -1.61
CA LEU A 123 -5.12 -11.21 -1.29
C LEU A 123 -5.82 -10.52 -2.46
N TRP A 124 -7.11 -10.79 -2.66
CA TRP A 124 -7.87 -10.09 -3.69
C TRP A 124 -9.34 -9.94 -3.34
N GLN A 125 -9.98 -8.97 -3.96
CA GLN A 125 -11.41 -8.74 -3.92
C GLN A 125 -11.91 -8.70 -5.37
N GLU A 126 -12.93 -9.47 -5.71
CA GLU A 126 -13.48 -9.53 -7.07
C GLU A 126 -14.67 -8.57 -7.22
N GLY A 127 -14.64 -7.72 -8.25
CA GLY A 127 -15.73 -6.78 -8.55
C GLY A 127 -16.20 -5.99 -7.33
N ASP A 128 -17.50 -6.07 -7.04
CA ASP A 128 -18.15 -5.42 -5.88
C ASP A 128 -18.28 -6.35 -4.65
N ASP A 129 -17.55 -7.48 -4.58
CA ASP A 129 -17.51 -8.30 -3.38
C ASP A 129 -17.01 -7.45 -2.20
N LEU A 130 -17.51 -7.69 -0.99
CA LEU A 130 -17.07 -7.01 0.23
C LEU A 130 -15.99 -7.81 0.97
N GLN A 131 -15.83 -9.09 0.64
CA GLN A 131 -14.88 -9.98 1.31
C GLN A 131 -13.58 -10.08 0.52
N TRP A 132 -12.47 -9.93 1.25
CA TRP A 132 -11.16 -10.30 0.73
C TRP A 132 -11.02 -11.81 0.66
N LYS A 133 -10.38 -12.28 -0.39
CA LYS A 133 -10.12 -13.68 -0.69
C LYS A 133 -8.64 -13.95 -0.60
N VAL A 134 -8.33 -15.21 -0.29
CA VAL A 134 -6.98 -15.73 -0.24
C VAL A 134 -6.93 -17.10 -0.92
N GLY A 135 -5.77 -17.42 -1.49
CA GLY A 135 -5.50 -18.68 -2.15
C GLY A 135 -5.40 -19.84 -1.18
N ASN A 136 -5.25 -21.05 -1.72
CA ASN A 136 -5.08 -22.27 -0.92
C ASN A 136 -3.75 -22.33 -0.14
N TRP A 137 -2.74 -21.50 -0.52
CA TRP A 137 -1.46 -21.39 0.15
C TRP A 137 -1.59 -21.22 1.68
N ILE A 138 -2.57 -20.44 2.13
CA ILE A 138 -2.79 -20.16 3.56
C ILE A 138 -3.11 -21.41 4.37
N GLN A 139 -3.76 -22.42 3.78
CA GLN A 139 -4.09 -23.66 4.49
C GLN A 139 -2.83 -24.47 4.78
N GLN A 140 -1.90 -24.47 3.82
CA GLN A 140 -0.61 -25.12 3.99
C GLN A 140 0.26 -24.34 4.98
N ALA A 141 0.32 -23.02 4.84
CA ALA A 141 1.05 -22.16 5.76
C ALA A 141 0.56 -22.33 7.21
N MET A 142 -0.76 -22.35 7.45
CA MET A 142 -1.34 -22.59 8.78
C MET A 142 -1.10 -24.00 9.34
N ALA A 143 -0.69 -24.96 8.51
CA ALA A 143 -0.36 -26.31 8.94
C ALA A 143 1.15 -26.48 9.23
N GLU A 144 1.99 -25.63 8.65
CA GLU A 144 3.46 -25.71 8.72
C GLU A 144 4.04 -24.69 9.70
N GLU A 145 3.46 -23.49 9.78
CA GLU A 145 3.93 -22.36 10.58
C GLU A 145 2.94 -22.00 11.71
N ASP A 146 3.38 -21.12 12.62
CA ASP A 146 2.46 -20.55 13.60
C ASP A 146 1.48 -19.54 12.98
N GLU A 147 0.46 -19.13 13.74
CA GLU A 147 -0.61 -18.28 13.19
C GLU A 147 -0.10 -16.92 12.65
N ALA A 148 0.93 -16.34 13.28
CA ALA A 148 1.45 -15.05 12.87
C ALA A 148 2.28 -15.19 11.58
N ASP A 149 3.19 -16.16 11.57
CA ASP A 149 4.08 -16.43 10.45
C ASP A 149 3.32 -16.94 9.21
N ALA A 150 2.27 -17.76 9.42
CA ALA A 150 1.43 -18.28 8.35
C ALA A 150 0.68 -17.19 7.56
N ARG A 151 0.56 -15.97 8.10
CA ARG A 151 -0.06 -14.84 7.41
C ARG A 151 0.90 -14.05 6.54
N GLY A 152 2.17 -14.44 6.47
CA GLY A 152 3.15 -13.88 5.54
C GLY A 152 3.50 -12.42 5.78
N GLY A 153 3.28 -11.89 6.99
CA GLY A 153 3.51 -10.47 7.29
C GLY A 153 2.38 -9.53 6.85
N ALA A 154 1.20 -10.06 6.49
CA ALA A 154 0.07 -9.25 6.03
C ALA A 154 -0.34 -8.18 7.06
N GLU A 155 -0.42 -8.52 8.34
CA GLU A 155 -0.77 -7.56 9.41
C GLU A 155 0.29 -6.47 9.57
N PHE A 156 1.57 -6.81 9.46
CA PHE A 156 2.69 -5.87 9.53
C PHE A 156 2.65 -4.88 8.37
N LEU A 157 2.57 -5.35 7.12
CA LEU A 157 2.63 -4.47 5.95
C LEU A 157 1.36 -3.66 5.74
N LEU A 158 0.18 -4.22 6.04
CA LEU A 158 -1.07 -3.44 6.03
C LEU A 158 -1.11 -2.43 7.18
N GLY A 159 -0.32 -2.63 8.23
CA GLY A 159 -0.15 -1.70 9.34
C GLY A 159 0.43 -0.35 8.93
N TYR A 160 1.16 -0.26 7.80
CA TYR A 160 1.62 1.02 7.27
C TYR A 160 0.48 1.90 6.70
N ILE A 161 -0.72 1.33 6.50
CA ILE A 161 -1.84 2.06 5.92
C ILE A 161 -2.70 2.68 7.03
N GLU A 162 -2.25 3.82 7.54
CA GLU A 162 -2.87 4.45 8.69
C GLU A 162 -4.32 4.91 8.44
N LYS A 163 -5.23 4.46 9.31
CA LYS A 163 -6.68 4.50 9.07
C LYS A 163 -7.26 5.90 9.22
N ASN A 164 -6.63 6.76 10.01
CA ASN A 164 -7.05 8.12 10.29
C ASN A 164 -5.84 9.02 10.62
N SER A 165 -6.09 10.32 10.78
CA SER A 165 -5.06 11.33 11.03
C SER A 165 -4.33 11.17 12.36
N ASP A 166 -5.02 10.71 13.41
CA ASP A 166 -4.41 10.49 14.72
C ASP A 166 -3.39 9.35 14.66
N ASP A 167 -3.78 8.23 14.03
CA ASP A 167 -2.89 7.07 13.83
C ASP A 167 -1.67 7.47 12.97
N TYR A 168 -1.88 8.24 11.89
CA TYR A 168 -0.78 8.73 11.06
C TYR A 168 0.19 9.62 11.82
N VAL A 169 -0.32 10.58 12.61
CA VAL A 169 0.54 11.46 13.41
C VAL A 169 1.34 10.65 14.42
N ASP A 170 0.79 9.58 15.00
CA ASP A 170 1.55 8.72 15.91
C ASP A 170 2.63 7.93 15.17
N TRP A 171 2.28 7.29 14.05
CA TRP A 171 3.21 6.53 13.22
C TRP A 171 4.37 7.40 12.69
N ALA A 172 4.06 8.60 12.17
CA ALA A 172 5.05 9.50 11.60
C ALA A 172 6.07 10.03 12.62
N LYS A 173 5.71 10.07 13.92
CA LYS A 173 6.68 10.39 14.99
C LYS A 173 7.77 9.33 15.09
N GLY A 174 7.40 8.06 14.95
CA GLY A 174 8.32 6.94 15.04
C GLY A 174 9.10 6.72 13.75
N TYR A 175 8.41 6.76 12.61
CA TYR A 175 9.01 6.43 11.32
C TYR A 175 9.86 7.58 10.74
N TYR A 176 9.36 8.81 10.81
CA TYR A 176 10.02 9.99 10.22
C TYR A 176 10.63 10.95 11.25
N ASP A 177 10.61 10.61 12.54
CA ASP A 177 11.01 11.52 13.62
C ASP A 177 10.24 12.87 13.64
N LEU A 178 9.01 12.90 13.10
CA LEU A 178 8.18 14.11 13.00
C LEU A 178 7.35 14.32 14.28
N LEU A 179 7.99 14.84 15.33
CA LEU A 179 7.42 14.91 16.69
C LEU A 179 6.21 15.85 16.87
N ASP A 180 6.18 16.96 16.14
CA ASP A 180 5.22 18.07 16.35
C ASP A 180 4.29 18.27 15.14
N LEU A 181 3.84 17.19 14.50
CA LEU A 181 2.92 17.29 13.37
C LEU A 181 1.57 17.89 13.81
N PRO A 182 1.10 18.97 13.14
CA PRO A 182 -0.19 19.58 13.44
C PRO A 182 -1.33 18.66 12.99
N LEU A 183 -2.01 18.04 13.95
CA LEU A 183 -3.11 17.09 13.69
C LEU A 183 -4.19 17.68 12.78
N GLU A 184 -4.55 18.94 12.97
CA GLU A 184 -5.57 19.60 12.15
C GLU A 184 -5.16 19.66 10.67
N ALA A 185 -3.87 19.91 10.39
CA ALA A 185 -3.37 19.95 9.02
C ALA A 185 -3.35 18.56 8.38
N VAL A 186 -2.93 17.53 9.12
CA VAL A 186 -3.00 16.14 8.64
C VAL A 186 -4.45 15.73 8.40
N ALA A 187 -5.37 16.11 9.29
CA ALA A 187 -6.79 15.86 9.14
C ALA A 187 -7.37 16.51 7.87
N GLU A 188 -6.92 17.72 7.49
CA GLU A 188 -7.33 18.34 6.22
C GLU A 188 -6.98 17.48 5.00
N VAL A 189 -5.79 16.83 5.00
CA VAL A 189 -5.40 15.91 3.92
C VAL A 189 -6.23 14.63 3.96
N TYR A 190 -6.51 14.08 5.14
CA TYR A 190 -7.38 12.90 5.32
C TYR A 190 -8.84 13.15 4.93
N GLU A 191 -9.30 14.40 5.02
CA GLU A 191 -10.61 14.86 4.53
C GLU A 191 -10.64 15.10 3.01
N GLU A 192 -9.54 14.84 2.30
CA GLU A 192 -9.37 15.05 0.86
C GLU A 192 -9.64 16.51 0.42
N LYS A 193 -9.41 17.48 1.31
CA LYS A 193 -9.47 18.91 0.96
C LYS A 193 -8.35 19.23 -0.04
N PRO A 194 -8.56 20.19 -0.97
CA PRO A 194 -7.50 20.63 -1.85
C PRO A 194 -6.26 21.08 -1.06
N VAL A 195 -5.09 20.55 -1.42
CA VAL A 195 -3.83 20.92 -0.79
C VAL A 195 -3.49 22.36 -1.19
N THR A 196 -3.13 23.19 -0.20
CA THR A 196 -2.80 24.60 -0.39
C THR A 196 -1.34 24.88 -0.02
N ALA A 197 -0.83 26.01 -0.49
CA ALA A 197 0.49 26.52 -0.08
C ALA A 197 0.62 26.67 1.45
N SER A 198 -0.44 27.14 2.11
CA SER A 198 -0.46 27.31 3.57
C SER A 198 -0.40 25.95 4.27
N LEU A 199 -1.14 24.96 3.76
CA LEU A 199 -1.16 23.62 4.34
C LEU A 199 0.22 22.96 4.25
N ILE A 200 0.88 23.04 3.09
CA ILE A 200 2.24 22.53 2.89
C ILE A 200 3.20 23.19 3.88
N LYS A 201 3.17 24.52 4.03
CA LYS A 201 4.05 25.22 4.97
C LYS A 201 3.76 24.92 6.44
N GLN A 202 2.53 24.55 6.77
CA GLN A 202 2.17 24.11 8.12
C GLN A 202 2.69 22.70 8.41
N LEU A 203 2.64 21.80 7.43
CA LEU A 203 3.11 20.41 7.55
C LEU A 203 4.64 20.31 7.46
N CYS A 204 5.25 20.96 6.47
CA CYS A 204 6.69 20.94 6.22
C CYS A 204 7.19 22.35 5.82
N PRO A 205 7.61 23.19 6.78
CA PRO A 205 8.00 24.58 6.53
C PRO A 205 9.12 24.77 5.49
N GLU A 206 10.04 23.82 5.39
CA GLU A 206 11.19 23.87 4.48
C GLU A 206 10.84 23.40 3.06
N ARG A 207 9.69 22.72 2.85
CA ARG A 207 9.30 22.16 1.56
C ARG A 207 9.18 23.23 0.47
N ASP A 208 9.69 22.97 -0.73
CA ASP A 208 9.36 23.78 -1.91
C ASP A 208 7.87 23.59 -2.27
N VAL A 209 7.08 24.62 -1.98
CA VAL A 209 5.63 24.62 -2.19
C VAL A 209 5.25 24.49 -3.66
N ALA A 210 5.97 25.16 -4.56
CA ALA A 210 5.63 25.13 -5.97
C ALA A 210 5.88 23.75 -6.56
N ALA A 211 7.02 23.14 -6.20
CA ALA A 211 7.34 21.78 -6.61
C ALA A 211 6.35 20.76 -6.04
N ALA A 212 5.99 20.86 -4.75
CA ALA A 212 5.04 19.96 -4.12
C ALA A 212 3.63 20.05 -4.75
N LEU A 213 3.12 21.27 -5.00
CA LEU A 213 1.81 21.45 -5.64
C LEU A 213 1.80 20.93 -7.09
N ASP A 214 2.86 21.17 -7.86
CA ASP A 214 2.99 20.68 -9.23
C ASP A 214 3.01 19.14 -9.26
N GLU A 215 3.80 18.51 -8.39
CA GLU A 215 3.85 17.04 -8.27
C GLU A 215 2.51 16.44 -7.84
N LEU A 216 1.88 17.00 -6.80
CA LEU A 216 0.55 16.58 -6.35
C LEU A 216 -0.48 16.70 -7.49
N GLN A 217 -0.45 17.79 -8.24
CA GLN A 217 -1.35 17.99 -9.38
C GLN A 217 -1.11 16.96 -10.49
N GLN A 218 0.15 16.69 -10.83
CA GLN A 218 0.52 15.70 -11.85
C GLN A 218 0.07 14.29 -11.46
N ARG A 219 0.10 13.95 -10.17
CA ARG A 219 -0.39 12.68 -9.61
C ARG A 219 -1.91 12.66 -9.36
N GLY A 220 -2.63 13.71 -9.75
CA GLY A 220 -4.10 13.77 -9.71
C GLY A 220 -4.69 14.06 -8.33
N TYR A 221 -3.92 14.67 -7.43
CA TYR A 221 -4.44 15.18 -6.15
C TYR A 221 -5.18 16.49 -6.33
N PRO A 222 -6.23 16.75 -5.51
CA PRO A 222 -6.86 18.05 -5.48
C PRO A 222 -5.87 19.08 -4.91
N VAL A 223 -5.55 20.10 -5.69
CA VAL A 223 -4.73 21.24 -5.25
C VAL A 223 -5.50 22.53 -5.50
N GLU A 224 -5.30 23.54 -4.65
CA GLU A 224 -5.83 24.87 -4.91
C GLU A 224 -5.05 25.51 -6.07
N GLN A 225 -5.75 25.86 -7.15
CA GLN A 225 -5.11 26.55 -8.27
C GLN A 225 -4.81 27.99 -7.89
N THR A 226 -3.54 28.37 -7.97
CA THR A 226 -3.05 29.74 -7.80
C THR A 226 -3.38 30.66 -8.97
#